data_AF-A0A832F3I5-F1
#
_entry.id   AF-A0A832F3I5-F1
#
_cell.length_a   1.000
_cell.length_b   1.000
_cell.length_c   1.000
_cell.angle_alpha   90.00
_cell.angle_beta   90.00
_cell.angle_gamma   90.00
#
_symmetry.space_group_name_H-M   'P 1'
#
loop_
_entity.id
_entity.type
_entity.pdbx_description
1 polymer ?
#
loop_
_entity_poly.entity_id
_entity_poly.type
_entity_poly.pdbx_seq_one_letter_code
_entity_poly.pdbx_strand_id
1 'polypeptide(L)'
;MWSLLSVLALVAPSPQAPLTSAWIDHRLRLEWRRAGLVPSPPIDDARFLRRVYLDIAGVIPLPETVVAFLNDRRPDKRLRIVDELLASSSYADHWTDYWDDVLMGLTARSQVLDRLEWRRWLHRQFEANVPWNRFVYDLLTASGQNSPGGGAARLLGFDRVGAEQSSGDAAEGAGRVNGAVNWYLQYAQNPAELAGKVSKVFLGVQIQCAQCHDSKTGHWKQRDFQRFTACFMQMRAVPIDRGKVMGVRRVMLTDASRPPRTLGKRALPGVAEYLNATPAALDGTDFTGAVNRRIALAQWITSPENPWFARAVVNRLWAYFVGRGFVDPVDDFRSTNPPVLPDLLDRLAADFVASGYDLKHLIRLITSTQVYALAPGKPARQDPEN
;
A
#
# COMPACT_ATOMS: atom_id res chain seq x y z
N MET A 1 -26.47 -48.82 9.31
CA MET A 1 -25.22 -48.05 9.53
C MET A 1 -25.36 -46.72 8.82
N TRP A 2 -25.73 -45.67 9.55
CA TRP A 2 -25.76 -44.29 9.05
C TRP A 2 -24.60 -43.57 9.72
N SER A 3 -23.57 -43.21 8.94
CA SER A 3 -22.37 -42.53 9.42
C SER A 3 -22.65 -41.04 9.61
N LEU A 4 -22.53 -40.56 10.85
CA LEU A 4 -22.54 -39.15 11.20
C LEU A 4 -21.21 -38.51 10.77
N LEU A 5 -21.24 -37.72 9.71
CA LEU A 5 -20.17 -36.76 9.39
C LEU A 5 -20.36 -35.54 10.28
N SER A 6 -19.49 -35.39 11.28
CA SER A 6 -19.36 -34.16 12.06
C SER A 6 -18.83 -33.05 11.17
N VAL A 7 -19.71 -32.15 10.73
CA VAL A 7 -19.33 -30.85 10.19
C VAL A 7 -18.76 -30.03 11.34
N LEU A 8 -17.44 -29.95 11.44
CA LEU A 8 -16.77 -28.91 12.20
C LEU A 8 -17.10 -27.58 11.52
N ALA A 9 -18.17 -26.93 11.99
CA ALA A 9 -18.40 -25.53 11.68
C ALA A 9 -17.18 -24.75 12.19
N LEU A 10 -16.47 -24.09 11.27
CA LEU A 10 -15.50 -23.06 11.63
C LEU A 10 -16.28 -22.03 12.47
N VAL A 11 -16.02 -22.01 13.78
CA VAL A 11 -16.48 -20.92 14.65
C VAL A 11 -15.78 -19.67 14.14
N ALA A 12 -16.53 -18.79 13.47
CA ALA A 12 -16.03 -17.45 13.15
C ALA A 12 -15.57 -16.81 14.48
N PRO A 13 -14.36 -16.23 14.55
CA PRO A 13 -13.90 -15.58 15.76
C PRO A 13 -14.93 -14.54 16.18
N SER A 14 -15.35 -14.57 17.45
CA SER A 14 -16.28 -13.57 17.99
C SER A 14 -15.77 -12.17 17.70
N PRO A 15 -16.64 -11.20 17.34
CA PRO A 15 -16.21 -9.83 17.06
C PRO A 15 -15.49 -9.30 18.29
N GLN A 16 -14.17 -9.16 18.17
CA GLN A 16 -13.37 -8.55 19.21
C GLN A 16 -13.76 -7.07 19.27
N ALA A 17 -13.92 -6.51 20.47
CA ALA A 17 -14.17 -5.08 20.61
C ALA A 17 -13.09 -4.28 19.85
N PRO A 18 -13.48 -3.16 19.18
CA PRO A 18 -12.53 -2.33 18.44
C PRO A 18 -11.34 -1.94 19.31
N LEU A 19 -10.15 -1.94 18.71
CA LEU A 19 -8.93 -1.57 19.41
C LEU A 19 -8.99 -0.09 19.79
N THR A 20 -8.59 0.22 21.03
CA THR A 20 -8.56 1.61 21.53
C THR A 20 -7.11 2.06 21.73
N SER A 21 -6.86 3.36 21.61
CA SER A 21 -5.54 3.92 21.91
C SER A 21 -5.12 3.65 23.36
N ALA A 22 -6.06 3.65 24.30
CA ALA A 22 -5.81 3.29 25.69
C ALA A 22 -5.24 1.87 25.87
N TRP A 23 -5.69 0.90 25.07
CA TRP A 23 -5.13 -0.46 25.06
C TRP A 23 -3.69 -0.46 24.52
N ILE A 24 -3.45 0.23 23.41
CA ILE A 24 -2.12 0.37 22.79
C ILE A 24 -1.14 1.01 23.79
N ASP A 25 -1.55 2.12 24.41
CA ASP A 25 -0.77 2.84 25.40
C ASP A 25 -0.49 2.00 26.65
N HIS A 26 -1.45 1.17 27.07
CA HIS A 26 -1.22 0.23 28.16
C HIS A 26 -0.15 -0.81 27.80
N ARG A 27 -0.21 -1.39 26.59
CA ARG A 27 0.78 -2.35 26.11
C ARG A 27 2.17 -1.71 25.99
N LEU A 28 2.29 -0.54 25.39
CA LEU A 28 3.57 0.17 25.28
C LEU A 28 4.17 0.51 26.65
N ARG A 29 3.36 0.97 27.62
CA ARG A 29 3.83 1.23 28.99
C ARG A 29 4.35 -0.01 29.70
N LEU A 30 3.76 -1.18 29.46
CA LEU A 30 4.29 -2.44 30.00
C LEU A 30 5.69 -2.73 29.46
N GLU A 31 5.89 -2.52 28.16
CA GLU A 31 7.19 -2.76 27.51
C GLU A 31 8.25 -1.76 27.94
N TRP A 32 7.91 -0.47 28.05
CA TRP A 32 8.83 0.54 28.58
C TRP A 32 9.26 0.21 30.02
N ARG A 33 8.33 -0.19 30.88
CA ARG A 33 8.66 -0.62 32.26
C ARG A 33 9.57 -1.84 32.28
N ARG A 34 9.30 -2.86 31.46
CA ARG A 34 10.15 -4.05 31.33
C ARG A 34 11.56 -3.70 30.87
N ALA A 35 11.70 -2.70 30.01
CA ALA A 35 12.97 -2.24 29.47
C ALA A 35 13.67 -1.17 30.33
N GLY A 36 13.10 -0.75 31.47
CA GLY A 36 13.65 0.33 32.31
C GLY A 36 13.70 1.69 31.59
N LEU A 37 12.80 1.92 30.63
CA LEU A 37 12.73 3.13 29.80
C LEU A 37 11.73 4.13 30.37
N VAL A 38 12.15 5.39 30.46
CA VAL A 38 11.26 6.52 30.72
C VAL A 38 10.96 7.21 29.38
N PRO A 39 9.68 7.26 28.96
CA PRO A 39 9.31 7.95 27.73
C PRO A 39 9.55 9.45 27.83
N SER A 40 9.76 10.11 26.70
CA SER A 40 9.79 11.58 26.61
C SER A 40 8.52 12.20 27.19
N PRO A 41 8.55 13.47 27.62
CA PRO A 41 7.33 14.17 28.04
C PRO A 41 6.35 14.35 26.86
N PRO A 42 5.04 14.48 27.13
CA PRO A 42 4.05 14.76 26.10
C PRO A 42 4.24 16.15 25.50
N ILE A 43 3.86 16.30 24.22
CA ILE A 43 3.83 17.60 23.53
C ILE A 43 2.59 18.41 23.92
N ASP A 44 2.77 19.74 23.91
CA ASP A 44 1.66 20.68 24.06
C ASP A 44 0.72 20.68 22.85
N ASP A 45 -0.41 21.38 22.99
CA ASP A 45 -1.43 21.47 21.96
C ASP A 45 -0.97 22.16 20.69
N ALA A 46 -0.09 23.17 20.78
CA ALA A 46 0.43 23.86 19.61
C ALA A 46 1.29 22.92 18.73
N ARG A 47 2.18 22.13 19.37
CA ARG A 47 2.99 21.13 18.69
C ARG A 47 2.15 19.98 18.17
N PHE A 48 1.17 19.51 18.95
CA PHE A 48 0.23 18.47 18.50
C PHE A 48 -0.50 18.91 17.24
N LEU A 49 -1.09 20.12 17.25
CA LEU A 49 -1.82 20.67 16.11
C LEU A 49 -0.94 20.73 14.86
N ARG A 50 0.27 21.31 14.98
CA ARG A 50 1.20 21.38 13.85
C ARG A 50 1.54 19.99 13.31
N ARG A 51 1.76 19.01 14.20
CA ARG A 51 2.13 17.64 13.83
C ARG A 51 1.01 16.95 13.04
N VAL A 52 -0.23 16.95 13.56
CA VAL A 52 -1.36 16.31 12.84
C VAL A 52 -1.68 16.97 11.51
N TYR A 53 -1.52 18.29 11.40
CA TYR A 53 -1.70 19.01 10.14
C TYR A 53 -0.69 18.58 9.07
N LEU A 54 0.59 18.49 9.45
CA LEU A 54 1.64 18.04 8.53
C LEU A 54 1.48 16.56 8.17
N ASP A 55 1.18 15.71 9.16
CA ASP A 55 1.14 14.27 8.95
C ASP A 55 -0.10 13.81 8.17
N ILE A 56 -1.27 14.43 8.42
CA ILE A 56 -2.56 14.02 7.82
C ILE A 56 -2.89 14.82 6.56
N ALA A 57 -2.61 16.13 6.55
CA ALA A 57 -3.06 17.04 5.49
C ALA A 57 -1.90 17.64 4.66
N GLY A 58 -0.64 17.39 5.03
CA GLY A 58 0.52 17.85 4.26
C GLY A 58 0.77 19.37 4.28
N VAL A 59 0.01 20.12 5.08
CA VAL A 59 0.04 21.59 5.14
C VAL A 59 0.13 22.06 6.59
N ILE A 60 0.45 23.33 6.80
CA ILE A 60 0.42 23.96 8.13
C ILE A 60 -0.98 24.53 8.42
N PRO A 61 -1.42 24.57 9.70
CA PRO A 61 -2.71 25.17 10.05
C PRO A 61 -2.72 26.68 9.78
N LEU A 62 -3.88 27.20 9.38
CA LEU A 62 -4.09 28.64 9.25
C LEU A 62 -4.06 29.32 10.64
N PRO A 63 -3.64 30.60 10.73
CA PRO A 63 -3.54 31.32 12.00
C PRO A 63 -4.84 31.28 12.84
N GLU A 64 -5.99 31.45 12.19
CA GLU A 64 -7.31 31.40 12.81
C GLU A 64 -7.64 30.02 13.40
N THR A 65 -7.26 28.94 12.71
CA THR A 65 -7.39 27.57 13.22
C THR A 65 -6.54 27.37 14.46
N VAL A 66 -5.31 27.88 14.47
CA VAL A 66 -4.41 27.78 15.63
C VAL A 66 -5.04 28.46 16.84
N VAL A 67 -5.52 29.70 16.67
CA VAL A 67 -6.17 30.45 17.76
C VAL A 67 -7.41 29.73 18.27
N ALA A 68 -8.27 29.23 17.36
CA ALA A 68 -9.48 28.50 17.75
C ALA A 68 -9.15 27.22 18.54
N PHE A 69 -8.20 26.42 18.07
CA PHE A 69 -7.81 25.16 18.70
C PHE A 69 -7.15 25.34 20.08
N LEU A 70 -6.30 26.36 20.22
CA LEU A 70 -5.65 26.67 21.50
C LEU A 70 -6.63 27.21 22.54
N ASN A 71 -7.67 27.93 22.11
CA ASN A 71 -8.73 28.41 23.00
C ASN A 71 -9.82 27.37 23.30
N ASP A 72 -9.91 26.29 22.50
CA ASP A 72 -10.84 25.20 22.76
C ASP A 72 -10.47 24.46 24.05
N ARG A 73 -11.45 24.33 24.94
CA ARG A 73 -11.32 23.67 26.25
C ARG A 73 -11.98 22.29 26.30
N ARG A 74 -12.58 21.85 25.21
CA ARG A 74 -13.21 20.53 25.15
C ARG A 74 -12.15 19.43 25.34
N PRO A 75 -12.44 18.39 26.16
CA PRO A 75 -11.47 17.35 26.45
C PRO A 75 -11.13 16.47 25.23
N ASP A 76 -11.99 16.46 24.21
CA ASP A 76 -11.85 15.69 22.97
C ASP A 76 -11.27 16.51 21.80
N LYS A 77 -10.88 17.78 21.99
CA LYS A 77 -10.48 18.69 20.89
C LYS A 77 -9.39 18.12 19.96
N ARG A 78 -8.43 17.36 20.51
CA ARG A 78 -7.37 16.69 19.73
C ARG A 78 -7.93 15.63 18.78
N LEU A 79 -8.94 14.88 19.23
CA LEU A 79 -9.61 13.88 18.41
C LEU A 79 -10.49 14.54 17.35
N ARG A 80 -11.19 15.63 17.71
CA ARG A 80 -12.03 16.39 16.78
C ARG A 80 -11.23 16.96 15.61
N ILE A 81 -10.07 17.57 15.87
CA ILE A 81 -9.25 18.13 14.79
C ILE A 81 -8.67 17.03 13.89
N VAL A 82 -8.36 15.85 14.43
CA VAL A 82 -7.98 14.68 13.62
C VAL A 82 -9.13 14.25 12.72
N ASP A 83 -10.34 14.14 13.26
CA ASP A 83 -11.54 13.78 12.49
C ASP A 83 -11.85 14.80 11.39
N GLU A 84 -11.70 16.10 11.68
CA GLU A 84 -11.85 17.19 10.70
C GLU A 84 -10.79 17.10 9.58
N LEU A 85 -9.52 16.83 9.93
CA LEU A 85 -8.44 16.68 8.93
C LEU A 85 -8.65 15.45 8.05
N LEU A 86 -9.04 14.31 8.63
CA LEU A 86 -9.33 13.08 7.88
C LEU A 86 -10.53 13.23 6.93
N ALA A 87 -11.45 14.13 7.23
CA ALA A 87 -12.60 14.46 6.37
C ALA A 87 -12.29 15.53 5.30
N SER A 88 -11.14 16.20 5.38
CA SER A 88 -10.79 17.33 4.49
C SER A 88 -10.34 16.87 3.09
N SER A 89 -10.42 17.76 2.10
CA SER A 89 -9.82 17.52 0.77
C SER A 89 -8.29 17.44 0.85
N SER A 90 -7.66 18.19 1.76
CA SER A 90 -6.21 18.17 1.97
C SER A 90 -5.69 16.79 2.38
N TYR A 91 -6.52 15.96 3.03
CA TYR A 91 -6.20 14.54 3.22
C TYR A 91 -6.01 13.83 1.87
N ALA A 92 -6.97 13.95 0.95
CA ALA A 92 -6.89 13.26 -0.34
C ALA A 92 -5.68 13.74 -1.16
N ASP A 93 -5.37 15.04 -1.13
CA ASP A 93 -4.17 15.61 -1.76
C ASP A 93 -2.88 15.02 -1.19
N HIS A 94 -2.72 15.08 0.13
CA HIS A 94 -1.51 14.63 0.82
C HIS A 94 -1.28 13.11 0.67
N TRP A 95 -2.33 12.31 0.82
CA TRP A 95 -2.20 10.86 0.66
C TRP A 95 -2.01 10.44 -0.80
N THR A 96 -2.48 11.24 -1.76
CA THR A 96 -2.11 11.08 -3.17
C THR A 96 -0.61 11.29 -3.37
N ASP A 97 -0.03 12.33 -2.78
CA ASP A 97 1.42 12.60 -2.86
C ASP A 97 2.25 11.48 -2.23
N TYR A 98 1.90 11.09 -1.02
CA TYR A 98 2.60 10.01 -0.31
C TYR A 98 2.58 8.70 -1.11
N TRP A 99 1.40 8.27 -1.58
CA TRP A 99 1.28 7.00 -2.30
C TRP A 99 1.78 7.06 -3.75
N ASP A 100 1.77 8.23 -4.41
CA ASP A 100 2.44 8.44 -5.68
C ASP A 100 3.96 8.23 -5.56
N ASP A 101 4.59 8.77 -4.50
CA ASP A 101 6.01 8.55 -4.25
C ASP A 101 6.30 7.08 -3.91
N VAL A 102 5.48 6.45 -3.05
CA VAL A 102 5.63 5.03 -2.71
C VAL A 102 5.50 4.12 -3.93
N LEU A 103 4.49 4.32 -4.79
CA LEU A 103 4.13 3.39 -5.87
C LEU A 103 4.82 3.71 -7.20
N MET A 104 4.86 4.97 -7.59
CA MET A 104 5.43 5.43 -8.86
C MET A 104 6.88 5.92 -8.68
N GLY A 105 7.17 6.59 -7.57
CA GLY A 105 8.49 7.17 -7.29
C GLY A 105 8.87 8.31 -8.23
N LEU A 106 9.99 8.98 -7.92
CA LEU A 106 10.43 10.18 -8.66
C LEU A 106 11.10 9.86 -10.02
N THR A 107 11.55 8.63 -10.24
CA THR A 107 12.38 8.24 -11.39
C THR A 107 11.60 7.58 -12.52
N ALA A 108 10.29 7.35 -12.37
CA ALA A 108 9.47 6.76 -13.43
C ALA A 108 9.45 7.67 -14.67
N ARG A 109 10.24 7.29 -15.68
CA ARG A 109 10.38 8.02 -16.95
C ARG A 109 10.00 7.09 -18.10
N SER A 110 8.74 7.13 -18.51
CA SER A 110 8.27 6.45 -19.71
C SER A 110 7.51 7.43 -20.58
N GLN A 111 7.74 7.38 -21.89
CA GLN A 111 7.05 8.26 -22.85
C GLN A 111 5.55 7.98 -22.94
N VAL A 112 5.09 6.80 -22.50
CA VAL A 112 3.67 6.40 -22.49
C VAL A 112 3.00 6.63 -21.12
N LEU A 113 3.78 6.99 -20.09
CA LEU A 113 3.25 7.18 -18.74
C LEU A 113 2.54 8.53 -18.65
N ASP A 114 1.28 8.51 -18.24
CA ASP A 114 0.54 9.68 -17.81
C ASP A 114 0.48 9.72 -16.27
N ARG A 115 1.44 10.43 -15.66
CA ARG A 115 1.46 10.58 -14.20
C ARG A 115 0.30 11.45 -13.69
N LEU A 116 -0.27 12.33 -14.51
CA LEU A 116 -1.40 13.16 -14.09
C LEU A 116 -2.66 12.30 -13.92
N GLU A 117 -2.97 11.45 -14.90
CA GLU A 117 -4.13 10.55 -14.82
C GLU A 117 -3.96 9.47 -13.75
N TRP A 118 -2.74 8.99 -13.54
CA TRP A 118 -2.40 8.17 -12.37
C TRP A 118 -2.78 8.88 -11.06
N ARG A 119 -2.33 10.13 -10.89
CA ARG A 119 -2.60 10.91 -9.67
C ARG A 119 -4.07 11.25 -9.51
N ARG A 120 -4.80 11.53 -10.61
CA ARG A 120 -6.26 11.71 -10.58
C ARG A 120 -6.96 10.43 -10.11
N TRP A 121 -6.52 9.26 -10.58
CA TRP A 121 -7.05 7.99 -10.10
C TRP A 121 -6.78 7.80 -8.60
N LEU A 122 -5.52 8.00 -8.14
CA LEU A 122 -5.15 7.93 -6.73
C LEU A 122 -6.01 8.86 -5.86
N HIS A 123 -6.14 10.13 -6.26
CA HIS A 123 -6.92 11.13 -5.52
C HIS A 123 -8.36 10.67 -5.31
N ARG A 124 -9.03 10.17 -6.36
CA ARG A 124 -10.39 9.64 -6.24
C ARG A 124 -10.49 8.49 -5.24
N GLN A 125 -9.47 7.64 -5.15
CA GLN A 125 -9.48 6.54 -4.18
C GLN A 125 -9.41 7.05 -2.72
N PHE A 126 -8.56 8.03 -2.44
CA PHE A 126 -8.41 8.59 -1.08
C PHE A 126 -9.57 9.50 -0.69
N GLU A 127 -10.09 10.28 -1.64
CA GLU A 127 -11.28 11.12 -1.46
C GLU A 127 -12.51 10.27 -1.10
N ALA A 128 -12.73 9.16 -1.83
CA ALA A 128 -13.83 8.24 -1.59
C ALA A 128 -13.61 7.30 -0.39
N ASN A 129 -12.48 7.41 0.32
CA ASN A 129 -12.05 6.50 1.38
C ASN A 129 -12.17 5.01 1.00
N VAL A 130 -11.69 4.66 -0.20
CA VAL A 130 -11.74 3.29 -0.69
C VAL A 130 -10.98 2.37 0.27
N PRO A 131 -11.58 1.25 0.74
CA PRO A 131 -10.89 0.25 1.55
C PRO A 131 -9.55 -0.18 0.95
N TRP A 132 -8.50 -0.29 1.78
CA TRP A 132 -7.15 -0.57 1.27
C TRP A 132 -7.05 -1.89 0.49
N ASN A 133 -7.75 -2.93 0.92
CA ASN A 133 -7.85 -4.19 0.18
C ASN A 133 -8.46 -3.98 -1.22
N ARG A 134 -9.52 -3.16 -1.34
CA ARG A 134 -10.15 -2.84 -2.62
C ARG A 134 -9.25 -1.98 -3.49
N PHE A 135 -8.60 -0.97 -2.93
CA PHE A 135 -7.61 -0.14 -3.61
C PHE A 135 -6.51 -1.00 -4.25
N VAL A 136 -5.92 -1.92 -3.46
CA VAL A 136 -4.85 -2.79 -3.94
C VAL A 136 -5.37 -3.80 -4.95
N TYR A 137 -6.56 -4.37 -4.73
CA TYR A 137 -7.19 -5.26 -5.70
C TYR A 137 -7.37 -4.57 -7.05
N ASP A 138 -8.03 -3.41 -7.07
CA ASP A 138 -8.32 -2.65 -8.29
C ASP A 138 -7.03 -2.21 -9.00
N LEU A 139 -6.01 -1.81 -8.25
CA LEU A 139 -4.68 -1.51 -8.78
C LEU A 139 -4.06 -2.77 -9.42
N LEU A 140 -4.03 -3.90 -8.73
CA LEU A 140 -3.41 -5.13 -9.22
C LEU A 140 -4.17 -5.77 -10.39
N THR A 141 -5.48 -5.58 -10.48
CA THR A 141 -6.30 -6.05 -11.60
C THR A 141 -6.51 -5.01 -12.69
N ALA A 142 -5.84 -3.85 -12.61
CA ALA A 142 -6.00 -2.79 -13.58
C ALA A 142 -5.76 -3.31 -15.01
N SER A 143 -6.70 -2.95 -15.89
CA SER A 143 -6.72 -3.24 -17.31
C SER A 143 -7.45 -2.12 -18.05
N GLY A 144 -7.33 -2.06 -19.37
CA GLY A 144 -7.93 -1.02 -20.20
C GLY A 144 -6.89 -0.10 -20.84
N GLN A 145 -7.36 1.03 -21.36
CA GLN A 145 -6.51 2.00 -22.06
C GLN A 145 -5.87 2.95 -21.06
N ASN A 146 -4.62 3.35 -21.26
CA ASN A 146 -4.14 4.57 -20.63
C ASN A 146 -4.74 5.80 -21.35
N SER A 147 -4.71 6.93 -20.68
CA SER A 147 -4.97 8.23 -21.28
C SER A 147 -3.92 8.57 -22.35
N PRO A 148 -4.19 9.54 -23.24
CA PRO A 148 -3.16 10.16 -24.08
C PRO A 148 -2.09 10.82 -23.19
N GLY A 149 -1.05 10.06 -22.84
CA GLY A 149 0.01 10.47 -21.92
C GLY A 149 1.31 10.93 -22.60
N GLY A 150 2.27 11.39 -21.76
CA GLY A 150 3.62 11.77 -22.17
C GLY A 150 3.80 13.28 -22.43
N GLY A 151 5.06 13.73 -22.51
CA GLY A 151 5.40 15.15 -22.69
C GLY A 151 4.78 15.80 -23.93
N ALA A 152 4.54 15.03 -24.99
CA ALA A 152 3.88 15.48 -26.20
C ALA A 152 2.38 15.77 -26.00
N ALA A 153 1.68 15.00 -25.17
CA ALA A 153 0.26 15.23 -24.88
C ALA A 153 0.05 16.55 -24.09
N ARG A 154 0.94 16.84 -23.13
CA ARG A 154 0.98 18.11 -22.40
C ARG A 154 1.29 19.29 -23.32
N LEU A 155 2.25 19.14 -24.24
CA LEU A 155 2.60 20.18 -25.21
C LEU A 155 1.45 20.50 -26.18
N LEU A 156 0.61 19.50 -26.50
CA LEU A 156 -0.50 19.60 -27.44
C LEU A 156 -1.87 19.90 -26.77
N GLY A 157 -1.91 20.13 -25.45
CA GLY A 157 -3.13 20.46 -24.71
C GLY A 157 -4.14 19.31 -24.56
N PHE A 158 -3.73 18.06 -24.77
CA PHE A 158 -4.59 16.88 -24.62
C PHE A 158 -4.88 16.53 -23.15
N ASP A 159 -4.13 17.10 -22.21
CA ASP A 159 -4.37 17.04 -20.76
C ASP A 159 -5.71 17.66 -20.32
N ARG A 160 -6.29 18.53 -21.15
CA ARG A 160 -7.63 19.15 -20.93
C ARG A 160 -8.77 18.30 -21.49
N VAL A 161 -8.54 17.50 -22.54
CA VAL A 161 -9.58 16.71 -23.23
C VAL A 161 -9.85 15.37 -22.53
N GLY A 162 -8.86 14.83 -21.79
CA GLY A 162 -9.01 13.57 -21.05
C GLY A 162 -9.98 13.63 -19.85
N ALA A 163 -10.30 14.83 -19.35
CA ALA A 163 -11.16 14.99 -18.17
C ALA A 163 -12.62 14.57 -18.43
N GLU A 164 -13.19 14.85 -19.62
CA GLU A 164 -14.60 14.55 -19.93
C GLU A 164 -14.89 13.05 -20.17
N GLN A 165 -13.89 12.26 -20.57
CA GLN A 165 -14.05 10.82 -20.84
C GLN A 165 -13.71 9.92 -19.64
N SER A 166 -13.31 10.52 -18.51
CA SER A 166 -12.84 9.84 -17.30
C SER A 166 -13.93 9.53 -16.25
N SER A 167 -15.19 9.85 -16.56
CA SER A 167 -16.31 9.95 -15.62
C SER A 167 -17.14 8.66 -15.41
N GLY A 168 -16.54 7.47 -15.49
CA GLY A 168 -17.28 6.22 -15.32
C GLY A 168 -16.59 5.22 -14.41
N ASP A 169 -17.28 4.80 -13.36
CA ASP A 169 -16.85 3.83 -12.35
C ASP A 169 -16.26 2.55 -12.93
N ALA A 170 -15.35 1.97 -12.13
CA ALA A 170 -14.65 0.72 -12.35
C ALA A 170 -15.61 -0.45 -12.62
N ALA A 171 -15.98 -0.65 -13.88
CA ALA A 171 -16.61 -1.86 -14.39
C ALA A 171 -16.29 -2.07 -15.87
N GLU A 172 -16.16 -3.35 -16.22
CA GLU A 172 -15.60 -3.93 -17.44
C GLU A 172 -16.01 -3.26 -18.75
N GLY A 173 -15.00 -2.87 -19.54
CA GLY A 173 -15.17 -2.47 -20.94
C GLY A 173 -13.82 -2.19 -21.59
N ALA A 174 -13.49 -2.92 -22.67
CA ALA A 174 -12.22 -2.86 -23.41
C ALA A 174 -11.97 -1.53 -24.18
N GLY A 175 -12.53 -0.41 -23.70
CA GLY A 175 -12.50 0.90 -24.37
C GLY A 175 -12.28 2.11 -23.47
N ARG A 176 -12.34 1.97 -22.14
CA ARG A 176 -12.27 3.10 -21.20
C ARG A 176 -10.84 3.39 -20.73
N VAL A 177 -10.57 4.68 -20.48
CA VAL A 177 -9.33 5.16 -19.87
C VAL A 177 -9.31 4.74 -18.40
N ASN A 178 -8.28 4.02 -17.99
CA ASN A 178 -8.05 3.60 -16.61
C ASN A 178 -6.73 4.20 -16.10
N GLY A 179 -6.81 5.17 -15.20
CA GLY A 179 -5.63 5.85 -14.64
C GLY A 179 -4.67 4.89 -13.92
N ALA A 180 -5.16 3.80 -13.32
CA ALA A 180 -4.33 2.79 -12.64
C ALA A 180 -3.41 2.02 -13.59
N VAL A 181 -3.77 1.90 -14.87
CA VAL A 181 -2.94 1.25 -15.90
C VAL A 181 -1.55 1.91 -16.01
N ASN A 182 -1.47 3.22 -15.76
CA ASN A 182 -0.20 3.96 -15.80
C ASN A 182 0.85 3.38 -14.83
N TRP A 183 0.44 2.83 -13.68
CA TRP A 183 1.38 2.19 -12.75
C TRP A 183 2.04 0.94 -13.33
N TYR A 184 1.35 0.19 -14.19
CA TYR A 184 1.92 -0.95 -14.90
C TYR A 184 2.82 -0.55 -16.06
N LEU A 185 2.54 0.57 -16.72
CA LEU A 185 3.29 1.00 -17.90
C LEU A 185 4.76 1.30 -17.61
N GLN A 186 5.10 1.66 -16.37
CA GLN A 186 6.50 1.80 -15.96
C GLN A 186 7.24 0.44 -15.96
N TYR A 187 6.52 -0.66 -15.75
CA TYR A 187 7.07 -2.02 -15.67
C TYR A 187 6.77 -2.89 -16.89
N ALA A 188 6.14 -2.34 -17.94
CA ALA A 188 5.72 -3.12 -19.10
C ALA A 188 6.87 -3.87 -19.80
N GLN A 189 8.11 -3.41 -19.62
CA GLN A 189 9.31 -4.06 -20.14
C GLN A 189 10.06 -4.88 -19.10
N ASN A 190 9.69 -4.83 -17.81
CA ASN A 190 10.37 -5.50 -16.70
C ASN A 190 9.38 -6.06 -15.64
N PRO A 191 8.65 -7.17 -15.92
CA PRO A 191 7.72 -7.76 -14.96
C PRO A 191 8.37 -8.28 -13.67
N ALA A 192 9.68 -8.57 -13.68
CA ALA A 192 10.42 -8.97 -12.48
C ALA A 192 10.52 -7.81 -11.47
N GLU A 193 10.70 -6.58 -11.95
CA GLU A 193 10.70 -5.39 -11.10
C GLU A 193 9.30 -5.09 -10.53
N LEU A 194 8.25 -5.27 -11.35
CA LEU A 194 6.87 -5.22 -10.87
C LEU A 194 6.61 -6.25 -9.76
N ALA A 195 7.05 -7.50 -9.94
CA ALA A 195 6.92 -8.54 -8.93
C ALA A 195 7.61 -8.16 -7.61
N GLY A 196 8.84 -7.65 -7.70
CA GLY A 196 9.54 -7.08 -6.55
C GLY A 196 8.79 -5.93 -5.90
N LYS A 197 8.26 -4.99 -6.68
CA LYS A 197 7.48 -3.84 -6.18
C LYS A 197 6.20 -4.27 -5.46
N VAL A 198 5.43 -5.19 -6.04
CA VAL A 198 4.18 -5.72 -5.46
C VAL A 198 4.47 -6.36 -4.11
N SER A 199 5.45 -7.26 -4.06
CA SER A 199 5.83 -7.95 -2.81
C SER A 199 6.32 -6.97 -1.75
N LYS A 200 7.22 -6.06 -2.13
CA LYS A 200 7.82 -5.10 -1.20
C LYS A 200 6.77 -4.13 -0.63
N VAL A 201 5.90 -3.57 -1.48
CA VAL A 201 4.94 -2.54 -1.04
C VAL A 201 3.76 -3.16 -0.29
N PHE A 202 3.16 -4.22 -0.82
CA PHE A 202 1.89 -4.74 -0.30
C PHE A 202 2.04 -5.88 0.70
N LEU A 203 3.17 -6.60 0.68
CA LEU A 203 3.44 -7.71 1.61
C LEU A 203 4.57 -7.35 2.58
N GLY A 204 5.27 -6.24 2.36
CA GLY A 204 6.44 -5.89 3.16
C GLY A 204 7.57 -6.92 3.03
N VAL A 205 7.60 -7.68 1.92
CA VAL A 205 8.60 -8.74 1.70
C VAL A 205 9.50 -8.35 0.55
N GLN A 206 10.81 -8.31 0.79
CA GLN A 206 11.82 -8.03 -0.24
C GLN A 206 12.18 -9.29 -1.05
N ILE A 207 11.21 -9.86 -1.78
CA ILE A 207 11.41 -11.08 -2.58
C ILE A 207 12.44 -10.89 -3.70
N GLN A 208 12.62 -9.65 -4.19
CA GLN A 208 13.57 -9.32 -5.26
C GLN A 208 15.03 -9.59 -4.89
N CYS A 209 15.37 -9.71 -3.59
CA CYS A 209 16.69 -10.15 -3.17
C CYS A 209 17.01 -11.56 -3.67
N ALA A 210 15.98 -12.37 -3.95
CA ALA A 210 16.12 -13.70 -4.52
C ALA A 210 16.13 -13.72 -6.06
N GLN A 211 16.16 -12.57 -6.76
CA GLN A 211 16.08 -12.52 -8.22
C GLN A 211 17.29 -13.20 -8.90
N CYS A 212 18.50 -12.91 -8.43
CA CYS A 212 19.73 -13.38 -9.05
C CYS A 212 20.30 -14.66 -8.43
N HIS A 213 20.03 -14.89 -7.14
CA HIS A 213 20.46 -16.06 -6.37
C HIS A 213 19.53 -16.22 -5.15
N ASP A 214 19.58 -17.34 -4.43
CA ASP A 214 18.85 -17.50 -3.16
C ASP A 214 19.18 -16.38 -2.17
N SER A 215 18.17 -15.86 -1.46
CA SER A 215 18.39 -14.79 -0.49
C SER A 215 19.45 -15.18 0.56
N LYS A 216 20.39 -14.27 0.83
CA LYS A 216 21.44 -14.47 1.85
C LYS A 216 20.92 -14.30 3.27
N THR A 217 19.85 -13.52 3.44
CA THR A 217 19.36 -13.05 4.75
C THR A 217 17.95 -13.56 5.06
N GLY A 218 17.26 -14.17 4.11
CA GLY A 218 15.93 -14.75 4.25
C GLY A 218 15.84 -16.16 3.66
N HIS A 219 14.69 -16.81 3.84
CA HIS A 219 14.48 -18.18 3.35
C HIS A 219 14.10 -18.26 1.86
N TRP A 220 13.87 -17.11 1.22
CA TRP A 220 13.43 -17.02 -0.17
C TRP A 220 14.45 -17.56 -1.15
N LYS A 221 14.00 -18.49 -2.00
CA LYS A 221 14.78 -19.12 -3.04
C LYS A 221 14.60 -18.39 -4.37
N GLN A 222 15.58 -18.52 -5.26
CA GLN A 222 15.46 -17.94 -6.60
C GLN A 222 14.22 -18.45 -7.34
N ARG A 223 13.90 -19.73 -7.16
CA ARG A 223 12.66 -20.32 -7.68
C ARG A 223 11.41 -19.63 -7.15
N ASP A 224 11.38 -19.16 -5.90
CA ASP A 224 10.19 -18.53 -5.33
C ASP A 224 9.94 -17.18 -6.00
N PHE A 225 11.02 -16.40 -6.24
CA PHE A 225 10.95 -15.18 -7.03
C PHE A 225 10.48 -15.43 -8.46
N GLN A 226 10.99 -16.48 -9.11
CA GLN A 226 10.60 -16.84 -10.48
C GLN A 226 9.11 -17.22 -10.55
N ARG A 227 8.62 -18.03 -9.61
CA ARG A 227 7.21 -18.44 -9.51
C ARG A 227 6.29 -17.25 -9.25
N PHE A 228 6.69 -16.32 -8.39
CA PHE A 228 5.92 -15.10 -8.13
C PHE A 228 5.88 -14.18 -9.36
N THR A 229 7.02 -14.04 -10.06
CA THR A 229 7.10 -13.24 -11.30
C THR A 229 6.25 -13.83 -12.42
N ALA A 230 6.15 -15.17 -12.51
CA ALA A 230 5.35 -15.87 -13.51
C ALA A 230 3.84 -15.51 -13.48
N CYS A 231 3.34 -14.97 -12.37
CA CYS A 231 1.97 -14.46 -12.24
C CYS A 231 1.71 -13.21 -13.12
N PHE A 232 2.75 -12.44 -13.44
CA PHE A 232 2.62 -11.21 -14.24
C PHE A 232 2.91 -11.42 -15.73
N MET A 233 3.37 -12.60 -16.14
CA MET A 233 3.83 -12.86 -17.51
C MET A 233 2.69 -12.93 -18.55
N GLN A 234 1.42 -12.99 -18.11
CA GLN A 234 0.25 -12.88 -18.99
C GLN A 234 -0.05 -11.44 -19.42
N MET A 235 0.53 -10.44 -18.76
CA MET A 235 0.30 -9.03 -19.06
C MET A 235 0.75 -8.65 -20.48
N ARG A 236 -0.07 -7.86 -21.18
CA ARG A 236 0.19 -7.33 -22.52
C ARG A 236 -0.07 -5.84 -22.56
N ALA A 237 0.94 -5.09 -22.95
CA ALA A 237 0.87 -3.67 -23.24
C ALA A 237 0.93 -3.48 -24.77
N VAL A 238 -0.21 -3.29 -25.42
CA VAL A 238 -0.31 -3.18 -26.88
C VAL A 238 -0.57 -1.72 -27.29
N PRO A 239 0.28 -1.09 -28.12
CA PRO A 239 0.00 0.24 -28.65
C PRO A 239 -1.26 0.25 -29.51
N ILE A 240 -2.18 1.18 -29.23
CA ILE A 240 -3.46 1.29 -29.96
C ILE A 240 -3.46 2.42 -31.01
N ASP A 241 -2.64 3.45 -30.84
CA ASP A 241 -2.50 4.55 -31.80
C ASP A 241 -1.25 4.37 -32.66
N ARG A 242 -1.31 3.46 -33.64
CA ARG A 242 -0.22 3.34 -34.64
C ARG A 242 -0.33 4.48 -35.65
N GLY A 243 0.44 5.56 -35.43
CA GLY A 243 0.79 6.55 -36.46
C GLY A 243 -0.19 7.72 -36.70
N LYS A 244 -1.07 8.06 -35.74
CA LYS A 244 -2.10 9.12 -35.95
C LYS A 244 -1.95 10.41 -35.14
N VAL A 245 -1.02 10.50 -34.19
CA VAL A 245 -0.81 11.74 -33.41
C VAL A 245 0.69 11.92 -33.13
N MET A 246 1.21 13.13 -33.32
CA MET A 246 2.59 13.58 -33.11
C MET A 246 3.17 13.14 -31.75
N GLY A 247 3.71 11.92 -31.64
CA GLY A 247 4.39 11.42 -30.46
C GLY A 247 3.52 11.00 -29.27
N VAL A 248 2.19 11.15 -29.34
CA VAL A 248 1.26 10.64 -28.32
C VAL A 248 1.06 9.14 -28.52
N ARG A 249 1.32 8.34 -27.49
CA ARG A 249 1.27 6.88 -27.56
C ARG A 249 0.35 6.32 -26.47
N ARG A 250 -0.86 5.91 -26.86
CA ARG A 250 -1.73 5.11 -26.00
C ARG A 250 -1.46 3.62 -26.14
N VAL A 251 -1.73 2.92 -25.04
CA VAL A 251 -1.50 1.50 -24.81
C VAL A 251 -2.76 0.91 -24.19
N MET A 252 -3.17 -0.23 -24.72
CA MET A 252 -4.14 -1.12 -24.10
C MET A 252 -3.39 -2.13 -23.23
N LEU A 253 -3.71 -2.18 -21.94
CA LEU A 253 -3.23 -3.18 -20.99
C LEU A 253 -4.27 -4.28 -20.81
N THR A 254 -3.91 -5.52 -21.16
CA THR A 254 -4.77 -6.71 -20.99
C THR A 254 -3.97 -7.89 -20.43
N ASP A 255 -4.68 -8.91 -19.97
CA ASP A 255 -4.10 -10.23 -19.70
C ASP A 255 -4.42 -11.18 -20.85
N ALA A 256 -3.38 -11.78 -21.40
CA ALA A 256 -3.53 -12.89 -22.34
C ALA A 256 -3.84 -14.18 -21.57
N SER A 257 -4.55 -15.11 -22.21
CA SER A 257 -4.82 -16.44 -21.65
C SER A 257 -3.54 -17.25 -21.38
N ARG A 258 -2.44 -16.95 -22.06
CA ARG A 258 -1.14 -17.61 -21.89
C ARG A 258 0.02 -16.60 -21.90
N PRO A 259 1.12 -16.88 -21.18
CA PRO A 259 2.35 -16.08 -21.29
C PRO A 259 2.91 -16.15 -22.73
N PRO A 260 3.74 -15.17 -23.14
CA PRO A 260 4.27 -15.13 -24.49
C PRO A 260 5.34 -16.21 -24.64
N ARG A 261 5.53 -16.74 -25.85
CA ARG A 261 6.62 -17.70 -26.10
C ARG A 261 8.00 -17.06 -26.00
N THR A 262 8.11 -15.78 -26.38
CA THR A 262 9.32 -14.97 -26.25
C THR A 262 8.92 -13.54 -25.87
N LEU A 263 9.72 -12.88 -25.03
CA LEU A 263 9.80 -11.42 -25.01
C LEU A 263 10.79 -11.02 -26.10
N GLY A 264 10.52 -9.97 -26.88
CA GLY A 264 11.29 -9.61 -28.08
C GLY A 264 12.80 -9.35 -27.86
N LYS A 265 13.50 -8.76 -28.84
CA LYS A 265 14.97 -8.62 -28.89
C LYS A 265 15.67 -7.93 -27.69
N ARG A 266 14.94 -7.46 -26.68
CA ARG A 266 15.44 -6.97 -25.38
C ARG A 266 14.93 -7.88 -24.25
N ALA A 267 15.28 -9.16 -24.30
CA ALA A 267 14.87 -10.11 -23.26
C ALA A 267 15.48 -9.69 -21.92
N LEU A 268 14.66 -9.65 -20.88
CA LEU A 268 15.15 -9.42 -19.52
C LEU A 268 16.08 -10.57 -19.10
N PRO A 269 17.05 -10.31 -18.21
CA PRO A 269 17.73 -11.39 -17.52
C PRO A 269 16.72 -12.29 -16.81
N GLY A 270 16.82 -13.61 -17.01
CA GLY A 270 15.94 -14.58 -16.36
C GLY A 270 14.58 -14.82 -17.05
N VAL A 271 14.34 -14.29 -18.25
CA VAL A 271 13.03 -14.43 -18.92
C VAL A 271 12.60 -15.88 -19.13
N ALA A 272 13.53 -16.74 -19.54
CA ALA A 272 13.21 -18.14 -19.80
C ALA A 272 12.73 -18.84 -18.52
N GLU A 273 13.38 -18.53 -17.41
CA GLU A 273 13.07 -19.02 -16.08
C GLU A 273 11.68 -18.54 -15.63
N TYR A 274 11.33 -17.26 -15.84
CA TYR A 274 9.99 -16.75 -15.51
C TYR A 274 8.88 -17.34 -16.39
N LEU A 275 9.16 -17.56 -17.68
CA LEU A 275 8.18 -18.14 -18.62
C LEU A 275 7.89 -19.62 -18.31
N ASN A 276 8.90 -20.36 -17.84
CA ASN A 276 8.80 -21.78 -17.55
C ASN A 276 8.43 -22.08 -16.09
N ALA A 277 8.45 -21.09 -15.19
CA ALA A 277 8.10 -21.29 -13.79
C ALA A 277 6.59 -21.50 -13.59
N THR A 278 6.25 -22.36 -12.62
CA THR A 278 4.90 -22.55 -12.11
C THR A 278 4.44 -21.27 -11.39
N PRO A 279 3.43 -20.54 -11.88
CA PRO A 279 2.98 -19.31 -11.23
C PRO A 279 2.45 -19.60 -9.83
N ALA A 280 2.97 -18.91 -8.82
CA ALA A 280 2.53 -19.12 -7.44
C ALA A 280 2.68 -17.89 -6.56
N ALA A 281 1.88 -17.83 -5.51
CA ALA A 281 2.03 -16.85 -4.44
C ALA A 281 3.25 -17.16 -3.54
N LEU A 282 3.55 -16.24 -2.60
CA LEU A 282 4.70 -16.39 -1.71
C LEU A 282 4.57 -17.54 -0.70
N ASP A 283 3.34 -17.96 -0.38
CA ASP A 283 3.08 -19.15 0.44
C ASP A 283 3.08 -20.47 -0.38
N GLY A 284 3.32 -20.38 -1.69
CA GLY A 284 3.35 -21.51 -2.60
C GLY A 284 2.03 -21.85 -3.29
N THR A 285 0.94 -21.13 -3.01
CA THR A 285 -0.37 -21.28 -3.68
C THR A 285 -0.21 -21.27 -5.20
N ASP A 286 -0.62 -22.35 -5.88
CA ASP A 286 -0.42 -22.56 -7.32
C ASP A 286 -1.54 -21.91 -8.16
N PHE A 287 -1.15 -21.11 -9.17
CA PHE A 287 -2.06 -20.42 -10.09
C PHE A 287 -1.99 -20.95 -11.53
N THR A 288 -1.46 -22.16 -11.74
CA THR A 288 -1.31 -22.76 -13.09
C THR A 288 -2.66 -22.90 -13.80
N GLY A 289 -3.70 -23.27 -13.06
CA GLY A 289 -5.07 -23.40 -13.56
C GLY A 289 -5.87 -22.09 -13.62
N ALA A 290 -5.31 -20.96 -13.15
CA ALA A 290 -6.03 -19.69 -13.13
C ALA A 290 -6.20 -19.12 -14.54
N VAL A 291 -7.42 -18.72 -14.90
CA VAL A 291 -7.72 -18.06 -16.18
C VAL A 291 -6.94 -16.74 -16.30
N ASN A 292 -6.91 -15.97 -15.21
CA ASN A 292 -6.12 -14.74 -15.10
C ASN A 292 -5.29 -14.80 -13.80
N ARG A 293 -3.97 -14.91 -13.95
CA ARG A 293 -3.05 -15.05 -12.82
C ARG A 293 -2.94 -13.78 -11.98
N ARG A 294 -3.07 -12.59 -12.57
CA ARG A 294 -3.05 -11.32 -11.82
C ARG A 294 -4.29 -11.18 -10.95
N ILE A 295 -5.46 -11.57 -11.45
CA ILE A 295 -6.70 -11.58 -10.67
C ILE A 295 -6.59 -12.56 -9.50
N ALA A 296 -6.18 -13.80 -9.77
CA ALA A 296 -6.00 -14.80 -8.71
C ALA A 296 -4.97 -14.35 -7.65
N LEU A 297 -3.86 -13.76 -8.10
CA LEU A 297 -2.85 -13.20 -7.19
C LEU A 297 -3.40 -12.01 -6.39
N ALA A 298 -4.15 -11.11 -7.01
CA ALA A 298 -4.77 -9.97 -6.31
C ALA A 298 -5.71 -10.45 -5.21
N GLN A 299 -6.57 -11.44 -5.49
CA GLN A 299 -7.45 -12.07 -4.50
C GLN A 299 -6.67 -12.64 -3.31
N TRP A 300 -5.54 -13.32 -3.59
CA TRP A 300 -4.67 -13.87 -2.54
C TRP A 300 -3.95 -12.78 -1.73
N ILE A 301 -3.46 -11.72 -2.38
CA ILE A 301 -2.80 -10.59 -1.69
C ILE A 301 -3.78 -9.91 -0.75
N THR A 302 -5.02 -9.65 -1.21
CA THR A 302 -6.00 -8.85 -0.47
C THR A 302 -6.93 -9.67 0.42
N SER A 303 -6.65 -10.96 0.59
CA SER A 303 -7.42 -11.86 1.45
C SER A 303 -7.17 -11.52 2.93
N PRO A 304 -8.21 -11.59 3.80
CA PRO A 304 -8.06 -11.38 5.24
C PRO A 304 -7.19 -12.45 5.92
N GLU A 305 -6.99 -13.60 5.28
CA GLU A 305 -6.10 -14.66 5.75
C GLU A 305 -4.63 -14.43 5.37
N ASN A 306 -4.33 -13.43 4.53
CA ASN A 306 -2.96 -13.16 4.10
C ASN A 306 -2.11 -12.67 5.30
N PRO A 307 -1.02 -13.37 5.68
CA PRO A 307 -0.28 -13.07 6.91
C PRO A 307 0.62 -11.83 6.81
N TRP A 308 0.73 -11.23 5.63
CA TRP A 308 1.59 -10.09 5.35
C TRP A 308 0.82 -8.81 5.06
N PHE A 309 -0.28 -8.90 4.31
CA PHE A 309 -0.95 -7.74 3.72
C PHE A 309 -1.33 -6.64 4.73
N ALA A 310 -2.11 -7.00 5.75
CA ALA A 310 -2.52 -6.05 6.79
C ALA A 310 -1.32 -5.55 7.62
N ARG A 311 -0.40 -6.45 7.98
CA ARG A 311 0.81 -6.09 8.74
C ARG A 311 1.70 -5.11 8.00
N ALA A 312 1.85 -5.25 6.69
CA ALA A 312 2.72 -4.41 5.88
C ALA A 312 2.25 -2.94 5.88
N VAL A 313 0.96 -2.70 5.66
CA VAL A 313 0.41 -1.33 5.67
C VAL A 313 0.34 -0.76 7.09
N VAL A 314 -0.03 -1.57 8.09
CA VAL A 314 0.00 -1.15 9.51
C VAL A 314 1.40 -0.73 9.93
N ASN A 315 2.42 -1.53 9.61
CA ASN A 315 3.80 -1.22 9.93
C ASN A 315 4.29 0.05 9.23
N ARG A 316 3.94 0.22 7.95
CA ARG A 316 4.28 1.41 7.16
C ARG A 316 3.65 2.68 7.73
N LEU A 317 2.35 2.66 8.04
CA LEU A 317 1.67 3.83 8.59
C LEU A 317 2.14 4.11 10.02
N TRP A 318 2.33 3.08 10.84
CA TRP A 318 2.92 3.25 12.16
C TRP A 318 4.29 3.94 12.08
N ALA A 319 5.17 3.49 11.17
CA ALA A 319 6.46 4.12 10.95
C ALA A 319 6.34 5.58 10.45
N TYR A 320 5.36 5.87 9.60
CA TYR A 320 5.12 7.23 9.11
C TYR A 320 4.77 8.20 10.24
N PHE A 321 3.85 7.83 11.15
CA PHE A 321 3.38 8.71 12.23
C PHE A 321 4.26 8.70 13.47
N VAL A 322 4.82 7.54 13.84
CA VAL A 322 5.59 7.36 15.08
C VAL A 322 7.10 7.46 14.83
N GLY A 323 7.52 7.43 13.56
CA GLY A 323 8.91 7.57 13.12
C GLY A 323 9.68 6.25 12.99
N ARG A 324 9.15 5.14 13.52
CA ARG A 324 9.75 3.81 13.37
C ARG A 324 8.70 2.71 13.40
N GLY A 325 8.77 1.79 12.45
CA GLY A 325 7.89 0.63 12.37
C GLY A 325 8.20 -0.43 13.45
N PHE A 326 7.29 -1.38 13.61
CA PHE A 326 7.55 -2.63 14.32
C PHE A 326 8.64 -3.46 13.64
N VAL A 327 8.67 -3.42 12.31
CA VAL A 327 9.76 -3.91 11.46
C VAL A 327 10.41 -2.71 10.79
N ASP A 328 11.73 -2.66 10.81
CA ASP A 328 12.54 -1.60 10.24
C ASP A 328 13.69 -2.24 9.43
N PRO A 329 13.84 -1.94 8.12
CA PRO A 329 12.99 -1.08 7.28
C PRO A 329 11.53 -1.54 7.16
N VAL A 330 10.62 -0.62 6.82
CA VAL A 330 9.16 -0.85 6.86
C VAL A 330 8.64 -1.98 5.96
N ASP A 331 9.45 -2.38 4.98
CA ASP A 331 9.14 -3.33 3.92
C ASP A 331 10.07 -4.54 3.91
N ASP A 332 10.60 -4.90 5.08
CA ASP A 332 11.64 -5.92 5.24
C ASP A 332 11.26 -6.99 6.28
N PHE A 333 10.04 -7.54 6.15
CA PHE A 333 9.54 -8.66 6.93
C PHE A 333 10.27 -9.94 6.54
N ARG A 334 11.06 -10.47 7.48
CA ARG A 334 11.73 -11.78 7.36
C ARG A 334 12.00 -12.37 8.74
N SER A 335 12.28 -13.67 8.79
CA SER A 335 12.55 -14.38 10.06
C SER A 335 13.75 -13.82 10.84
N THR A 336 14.75 -13.26 10.16
CA THR A 336 15.93 -12.63 10.77
C THR A 336 15.75 -11.13 11.05
N ASN A 337 14.55 -10.58 10.80
CA ASN A 337 14.14 -9.22 11.16
C ASN A 337 12.73 -9.27 11.77
N PRO A 338 12.56 -9.93 12.93
CA PRO A 338 11.25 -10.06 13.55
C PRO A 338 10.73 -8.71 14.05
N PRO A 339 9.40 -8.50 14.10
CA PRO A 339 8.84 -7.30 14.69
C PRO A 339 9.24 -7.14 16.16
N VAL A 340 9.55 -5.92 16.60
CA VAL A 340 9.94 -5.65 18.01
C VAL A 340 8.79 -5.82 19.01
N LEU A 341 7.54 -5.75 18.55
CA LEU A 341 6.32 -5.94 19.35
C LEU A 341 5.29 -6.74 18.53
N PRO A 342 5.51 -8.05 18.31
CA PRO A 342 4.71 -8.83 17.38
C PRO A 342 3.23 -8.90 17.78
N ASP A 343 2.91 -9.09 19.06
CA ASP A 343 1.52 -9.10 19.55
C ASP A 343 0.77 -7.79 19.26
N LEU A 344 1.46 -6.65 19.37
CA LEU A 344 0.85 -5.33 19.13
C LEU A 344 0.61 -5.13 17.63
N LEU A 345 1.59 -5.49 16.79
CA LEU A 345 1.42 -5.48 15.34
C LEU A 345 0.25 -6.38 14.91
N ASP A 346 0.16 -7.58 15.47
CA ASP A 346 -0.89 -8.54 15.15
C ASP A 346 -2.27 -8.03 15.56
N ARG A 347 -2.37 -7.39 16.74
CA ARG A 347 -3.63 -6.80 17.18
C ARG A 347 -4.05 -5.60 16.33
N LEU A 348 -3.10 -4.75 15.93
CA LEU A 348 -3.36 -3.63 15.01
C LEU A 348 -3.77 -4.13 13.62
N ALA A 349 -3.12 -5.18 13.10
CA ALA A 349 -3.47 -5.79 11.82
C ALA A 349 -4.86 -6.42 11.86
N ALA A 350 -5.21 -7.13 12.94
CA ALA A 350 -6.54 -7.70 13.13
C ALA A 350 -7.64 -6.61 13.21
N ASP A 351 -7.37 -5.52 13.94
CA ASP A 351 -8.28 -4.38 14.01
C ASP A 351 -8.46 -3.69 12.65
N PHE A 352 -7.39 -3.53 11.89
CA PHE A 352 -7.44 -2.98 10.52
C PHE A 352 -8.23 -3.87 9.56
N VAL A 353 -8.13 -5.19 9.67
CA VAL A 353 -8.99 -6.11 8.90
C VAL A 353 -10.45 -5.98 9.36
N ALA A 354 -10.70 -5.91 10.67
CA ALA A 354 -12.04 -5.77 11.24
C ALA A 354 -12.71 -4.42 10.90
N SER A 355 -11.94 -3.36 10.70
CA SER A 355 -12.44 -2.06 10.23
C SER A 355 -12.80 -2.05 8.74
N GLY A 356 -12.62 -3.18 8.04
CA GLY A 356 -12.80 -3.25 6.60
C GLY A 356 -11.66 -2.57 5.84
N TYR A 357 -10.44 -2.61 6.37
CA TYR A 357 -9.25 -2.00 5.76
C TYR A 357 -9.31 -0.47 5.61
N ASP A 358 -9.98 0.20 6.54
CA ASP A 358 -10.12 1.66 6.54
C ASP A 358 -8.82 2.35 7.01
N LEU A 359 -8.15 3.05 6.08
CA LEU A 359 -6.93 3.79 6.38
C LEU A 359 -7.18 4.94 7.36
N LYS A 360 -8.32 5.65 7.25
CA LYS A 360 -8.64 6.77 8.14
C LYS A 360 -8.86 6.29 9.56
N HIS A 361 -9.49 5.12 9.75
CA HIS A 361 -9.60 4.46 11.05
C HIS A 361 -8.23 4.19 11.67
N LEU A 362 -7.31 3.59 10.91
CA LEU A 362 -5.95 3.30 11.40
C LEU A 362 -5.18 4.58 11.75
N ILE A 363 -5.25 5.61 10.89
CA ILE A 363 -4.60 6.91 11.14
C ILE A 363 -5.15 7.56 12.41
N ARG A 364 -6.48 7.58 12.56
CA ARG A 364 -7.17 8.10 13.74
C ARG A 364 -6.73 7.37 15.01
N LEU A 365 -6.62 6.04 14.95
CA LEU A 365 -6.18 5.22 16.07
C LEU A 365 -4.74 5.54 16.47
N ILE A 366 -3.82 5.61 15.51
CA ILE A 366 -2.39 5.91 15.75
C ILE A 366 -2.23 7.31 16.35
N THR A 367 -2.87 8.33 15.76
CA THR A 367 -2.76 9.72 16.22
C THR A 367 -3.43 9.99 17.57
N SER A 368 -4.29 9.06 18.02
CA SER A 368 -4.91 9.07 19.35
C SER A 368 -4.05 8.43 20.46
N THR A 369 -2.88 7.88 20.12
CA THR A 369 -1.98 7.24 21.10
C THR A 369 -1.13 8.25 21.87
N GLN A 370 -0.75 7.92 23.10
CA GLN A 370 0.23 8.69 23.86
C GLN A 370 1.59 8.71 23.16
N VAL A 371 2.00 7.61 22.51
CA VAL A 371 3.30 7.53 21.83
C VAL A 371 3.40 8.55 20.69
N TYR A 372 2.33 8.77 19.93
CA TYR A 372 2.28 9.81 18.91
C TYR A 372 2.36 11.23 19.50
N ALA A 373 1.85 11.42 20.72
CA ALA A 373 1.88 12.68 21.44
C ALA A 373 3.19 12.91 22.25
N LEU A 374 4.23 12.10 22.09
CA LEU A 374 5.51 12.31 22.78
C LEU A 374 6.43 13.30 22.05
N ALA A 375 7.23 14.02 22.83
CA ALA A 375 8.28 14.88 22.31
C ALA A 375 9.40 14.04 21.64
N PRO A 376 9.98 14.52 20.53
CA PRO A 376 11.10 13.84 19.91
C PRO A 376 12.31 13.86 20.86
N GLY A 377 12.93 12.70 21.10
CA GLY A 377 14.06 12.57 22.00
C GLY A 377 14.44 11.12 22.25
N LYS A 378 15.66 10.88 22.75
CA LYS A 378 16.03 9.54 23.25
C LYS A 378 15.35 9.30 24.61
N PRO A 379 14.72 8.14 24.83
CA PRO A 379 14.20 7.81 26.14
C PRO A 379 15.34 7.79 27.16
N ALA A 380 15.11 8.34 28.34
CA ALA A 380 16.04 8.21 29.45
C ALA A 380 16.00 6.78 29.98
N ARG A 381 17.14 6.23 30.38
CA ARG A 381 17.19 4.97 31.16
C ARG A 381 16.96 5.33 32.63
N GLN A 382 16.18 4.52 33.34
CA GLN A 382 16.12 4.65 34.80
C GLN A 382 17.49 4.28 35.38
N ASP A 383 18.07 5.18 36.16
CA ASP A 383 19.23 4.84 36.98
C ASP A 383 18.77 3.85 38.07
N PRO A 384 19.45 2.71 38.25
CA PRO A 384 19.05 1.70 39.23
C PRO A 384 19.28 2.13 40.70
N GLU A 385 19.79 3.34 40.96
CA GLU A 385 20.14 3.84 42.29
C GLU A 385 19.19 4.94 42.84
N ASN A 386 18.02 5.17 42.23
CA ASN A 386 17.02 6.13 42.75
C ASN A 386 15.58 5.62 42.69
#